data_AF-A0A085ZSN5-F1
#
_entry.id   AF-A0A085ZSN5-F1
#
_cell.length_a   1.000
_cell.length_b   1.000
_cell.length_c   1.000
_cell.angle_alpha   90.00
_cell.angle_beta   90.00
_cell.angle_gamma   90.00
#
_symmetry.space_group_name_H-M   'P 1'
#
loop_
_entity.id
_entity.type
_entity.pdbx_description
1 polymer ?
#
loop_
_entity_poly.entity_id
_entity_poly.type
_entity_poly.pdbx_seq_one_letter_code
_entity_poly.pdbx_strand_id
1 'polypeptide(L)'
;MKRTQKLVLLIGLLISSQVFYAQQISLNNDSQEIAIRKDNSLIEQQRLEKEQRDLKNSNKKIEQQQKQLKEEQKKVEKRKSSIEKAQNNVEKTKKDIAKKQDQNQKLKNEINTRAVSEEKLQKNEIKLKEQEIDILKLQTKLTQQQKDLDKLLQSK
;
A
#
# COMPACT_ATOMS: atom_id res chain seq x y z
N MET A 1 82.25 -16.20 55.20
CA MET A 1 80.84 -15.87 55.53
C MET A 1 80.31 -16.79 56.60
N LYS A 2 79.77 -16.22 57.69
CA LYS A 2 79.17 -16.99 58.80
C LYS A 2 77.93 -17.73 58.26
N ARG A 3 77.65 -18.96 58.73
CA ARG A 3 76.54 -19.82 58.24
C ARG A 3 75.19 -19.10 58.24
N THR A 4 74.97 -18.20 59.20
CA THR A 4 73.79 -17.35 59.32
C THR A 4 73.60 -16.36 58.17
N GLN A 5 74.66 -15.75 57.65
CA GLN A 5 74.57 -14.83 56.49
C GLN A 5 74.16 -15.57 55.22
N LYS A 6 74.69 -16.78 55.01
CA LYS A 6 74.32 -17.63 53.87
C LYS A 6 72.85 -18.05 53.94
N LEU A 7 72.35 -18.34 55.15
CA LEU A 7 70.95 -18.71 55.37
C LEU A 7 70.00 -17.54 55.07
N VAL A 8 70.31 -16.33 55.55
CA VAL A 8 69.50 -15.13 55.28
C VAL A 8 69.45 -14.82 53.78
N LEU A 9 70.57 -14.96 53.07
CA LEU A 9 70.65 -14.73 51.63
C LEU A 9 69.85 -15.79 50.84
N LEU A 10 69.90 -17.05 51.27
CA LEU A 10 69.08 -18.13 50.69
C LEU A 10 67.58 -17.88 50.88
N ILE A 11 67.18 -17.45 52.08
CA ILE A 11 65.78 -17.10 52.38
C ILE A 11 65.33 -15.90 51.55
N GLY A 12 66.16 -14.86 51.44
CA GLY A 12 65.87 -13.70 50.59
C GLY A 12 65.68 -14.07 49.12
N LEU A 13 66.51 -14.97 48.59
CA LEU A 13 66.37 -15.49 47.23
C LEU A 13 65.07 -16.30 47.05
N LEU A 14 64.71 -17.14 48.02
CA LEU A 14 63.46 -17.91 47.99
C LEU A 14 62.21 -17.02 48.04
N ILE A 15 62.22 -15.94 48.81
CA ILE A 15 61.11 -14.98 48.85
C ILE A 15 61.03 -14.23 47.52
N SER A 16 62.17 -13.78 46.98
CA SER A 16 62.20 -13.05 45.71
C SER A 16 61.72 -13.88 44.52
N SER A 17 62.02 -15.20 44.49
CA SER A 17 61.52 -16.08 43.45
C SER A 17 60.01 -16.29 43.54
N GLN A 18 59.45 -16.46 44.76
CA GLN A 18 58.01 -16.56 44.97
C GLN A 18 57.27 -15.29 44.52
N VAL A 19 57.81 -14.10 44.82
CA VAL A 19 57.23 -12.82 44.39
C VAL A 19 57.27 -12.67 42.86
N PHE A 20 58.37 -13.07 42.22
CA PHE A 20 58.49 -13.07 40.75
C PHE A 20 57.47 -14.00 40.09
N TYR A 21 57.30 -15.24 40.58
CA TYR A 21 56.30 -16.16 40.05
C TYR A 21 54.87 -15.65 40.26
N ALA A 22 54.56 -15.07 41.42
CA ALA A 22 53.24 -14.48 41.67
C ALA A 22 52.94 -13.31 40.71
N GLN A 23 53.93 -12.45 40.47
CA GLN A 23 53.80 -11.34 39.53
C GLN A 23 53.63 -11.83 38.08
N GLN A 24 54.37 -12.88 37.68
CA GLN A 24 54.25 -13.48 36.35
C GLN A 24 52.88 -14.15 36.14
N ILE A 25 52.35 -14.84 37.15
CA ILE A 25 51.00 -15.43 37.12
C ILE A 25 49.93 -14.33 36.98
N SER A 26 50.04 -13.24 37.75
CA SER A 26 49.11 -12.11 37.66
C SER A 26 49.11 -11.49 36.26
N LEU A 27 50.29 -11.21 35.70
CA LEU A 27 50.41 -10.62 34.36
C LEU A 27 49.83 -11.52 33.26
N ASN A 28 50.02 -12.84 33.37
CA ASN A 28 49.44 -13.80 32.43
C ASN A 28 47.91 -13.85 32.53
N ASN A 29 47.36 -13.83 33.75
CA ASN A 29 45.92 -13.80 33.98
C ASN A 29 45.28 -12.52 33.42
N ASP A 30 45.89 -11.35 33.68
CA ASP A 30 45.42 -10.06 33.16
C ASP A 30 45.48 -10.05 31.62
N SER A 31 46.55 -10.58 31.03
CA SER A 31 46.69 -10.69 29.58
C SER A 31 45.63 -11.60 28.95
N GLN A 32 45.32 -12.72 29.60
CA GLN A 32 44.27 -13.63 29.16
C GLN A 32 42.88 -12.98 29.26
N GLU A 33 42.62 -12.23 30.34
CA GLU A 33 41.36 -11.51 30.51
C GLU A 33 41.17 -10.42 29.44
N ILE A 34 42.23 -9.68 29.11
CA ILE A 34 42.23 -8.68 28.03
C ILE A 34 41.92 -9.34 26.68
N ALA A 35 42.51 -10.51 26.40
CA ALA A 35 42.24 -11.25 25.16
C ALA A 35 40.77 -11.69 25.08
N ILE A 36 40.22 -12.26 26.15
CA ILE A 36 38.81 -12.68 26.21
C ILE A 36 37.87 -11.47 26.03
N ARG A 37 38.16 -10.35 26.69
CA ARG A 37 37.37 -9.12 26.55
C ARG A 37 37.39 -8.60 25.10
N LYS A 38 38.54 -8.66 24.43
CA LYS A 38 38.70 -8.24 23.04
C LYS A 38 37.93 -9.14 22.09
N ASP A 39 38.00 -10.45 22.27
CA ASP A 39 37.26 -11.43 21.46
C ASP A 39 35.75 -11.25 21.62
N ASN A 40 35.27 -11.09 22.87
CA ASN A 40 33.87 -10.80 23.15
C ASN A 40 33.41 -9.50 22.50
N SER A 41 34.24 -8.44 22.56
CA SER A 41 33.93 -7.16 21.89
C SER A 41 33.86 -7.31 20.37
N LEU A 42 34.71 -8.13 19.76
CA LEU A 42 34.70 -8.38 18.32
C LEU A 42 33.44 -9.15 17.89
N ILE A 43 33.08 -10.18 18.65
CA ILE A 43 31.85 -10.95 18.42
C ILE A 43 30.62 -10.05 18.50
N GLU A 44 30.56 -9.17 19.51
CA GLU A 44 29.44 -8.25 19.67
C GLU A 44 29.38 -7.22 18.54
N GLN A 45 30.52 -6.69 18.09
CA GLN A 45 30.58 -5.81 16.91
C GLN A 45 30.06 -6.51 15.66
N GLN A 46 30.49 -7.74 15.39
CA GLN A 46 30.02 -8.52 14.24
C GLN A 46 28.51 -8.78 14.30
N ARG A 47 27.98 -9.07 15.51
CA ARG A 47 26.54 -9.24 15.74
C ARG A 47 25.77 -7.96 15.46
N LEU A 48 26.23 -6.83 16.00
CA LEU A 48 25.60 -5.52 15.77
C LEU A 48 25.64 -5.10 14.30
N GLU A 49 26.74 -5.36 13.59
CA GLU A 49 26.82 -5.12 12.15
C GLU A 49 25.80 -5.95 11.38
N LYS A 50 25.65 -7.22 11.74
CA LYS A 50 24.66 -8.10 11.10
C LYS A 50 23.23 -7.59 11.37
N GLU A 51 22.93 -7.24 12.60
CA GLU A 51 21.62 -6.69 12.99
C GLU A 51 21.31 -5.37 12.25
N GLN A 52 22.29 -4.48 12.11
CA GLN A 52 22.14 -3.25 11.32
C GLN A 52 21.88 -3.54 9.84
N ARG A 53 22.57 -4.53 9.24
CA ARG A 53 22.33 -4.94 7.85
C ARG A 53 20.92 -5.52 7.68
N ASP A 54 20.48 -6.36 8.61
CA ASP A 54 19.16 -6.98 8.60
C ASP A 54 18.05 -5.94 8.77
N LEU A 55 18.24 -4.96 9.67
CA LEU A 55 17.34 -3.80 9.84
C LEU A 55 17.27 -2.95 8.56
N LYS A 56 18.42 -2.64 7.95
CA LYS A 56 18.48 -1.88 6.69
C LYS A 56 17.74 -2.60 5.57
N ASN A 57 17.89 -3.92 5.46
CA ASN A 57 17.19 -4.73 4.47
C ASN A 57 15.68 -4.75 4.74
N SER A 58 15.28 -4.89 6.00
CA SER A 58 13.88 -4.86 6.42
C SER A 58 13.22 -3.51 6.11
N ASN A 59 13.89 -2.40 6.41
CA ASN A 59 13.42 -1.06 6.09
C ASN A 59 13.24 -0.85 4.59
N LYS A 60 14.19 -1.29 3.77
CA LYS A 60 14.05 -1.25 2.30
C LYS A 60 12.83 -2.03 1.81
N LYS A 61 12.56 -3.21 2.40
CA LYS A 61 11.40 -4.02 2.04
C LYS A 61 10.09 -3.31 2.43
N ILE A 62 10.05 -2.68 3.61
CA ILE A 62 8.91 -1.88 4.06
C ILE A 62 8.68 -0.69 3.13
N GLU A 63 9.72 0.05 2.75
CA GLU A 63 9.61 1.16 1.80
C GLU A 63 9.05 0.72 0.44
N GLN A 64 9.51 -0.44 -0.07
CA GLN A 64 8.98 -1.02 -1.31
C GLN A 64 7.50 -1.38 -1.17
N GLN A 65 7.10 -2.02 -0.06
CA GLN A 65 5.71 -2.36 0.21
C GLN A 65 4.83 -1.11 0.35
N GLN A 66 5.31 -0.06 1.01
CA GLN A 66 4.60 1.22 1.11
C GLN A 66 4.40 1.87 -0.26
N LYS A 67 5.42 1.83 -1.12
CA LYS A 67 5.31 2.34 -2.49
C LYS A 67 4.26 1.57 -3.30
N GLN A 68 4.31 0.24 -3.25
CA GLN A 68 3.33 -0.62 -3.91
C GLN A 68 1.91 -0.35 -3.39
N LEU A 69 1.74 -0.24 -2.08
CA LEU A 69 0.44 0.06 -1.47
C LEU A 69 -0.11 1.42 -1.96
N LYS A 70 0.75 2.44 -2.05
CA LYS A 70 0.36 3.77 -2.56
C LYS A 70 -0.05 3.73 -4.04
N GLU A 71 0.61 2.91 -4.84
CA GLU A 71 0.24 2.70 -6.25
C GLU A 71 -1.11 1.98 -6.38
N GLU A 72 -1.35 0.94 -5.58
CA GLU A 72 -2.63 0.23 -5.54
C GLU A 72 -3.77 1.13 -5.05
N GLN A 73 -3.54 1.94 -4.02
CA GLN A 73 -4.52 2.94 -3.54
C GLN A 73 -4.93 3.90 -4.67
N LYS A 74 -3.96 4.42 -5.44
CA LYS A 74 -4.25 5.29 -6.60
C LYS A 74 -5.05 4.57 -7.68
N LYS A 75 -4.78 3.28 -7.93
CA LYS A 75 -5.56 2.48 -8.90
C LYS A 75 -7.01 2.34 -8.43
N VAL A 76 -7.23 2.02 -7.16
CA VAL A 76 -8.57 1.90 -6.55
C VAL A 76 -9.32 3.23 -6.64
N GLU A 77 -8.68 4.35 -6.32
CA GLU A 77 -9.31 5.68 -6.37
C GLU A 77 -9.71 6.08 -7.80
N LYS A 78 -8.83 5.84 -8.78
CA LYS A 78 -9.16 6.03 -10.20
C LYS A 78 -10.33 5.17 -10.63
N ARG A 79 -10.36 3.90 -10.21
CA ARG A 79 -11.46 2.97 -10.53
C ARG A 79 -12.77 3.44 -9.93
N LYS A 80 -12.77 3.87 -8.67
CA LYS A 80 -13.94 4.45 -7.99
C LYS A 80 -14.48 5.66 -8.76
N SER A 81 -13.62 6.60 -9.13
CA SER A 81 -14.02 7.78 -9.91
C SER A 81 -14.63 7.41 -11.27
N SER A 82 -14.08 6.40 -11.96
CA SER A 82 -14.62 5.91 -13.23
C SER A 82 -16.00 5.27 -13.06
N ILE A 83 -16.21 4.50 -11.99
CA ILE A 83 -17.51 3.89 -11.66
C ILE A 83 -18.55 4.99 -11.36
N GLU A 84 -18.22 5.98 -10.54
CA GLU A 84 -19.11 7.10 -10.22
C GLU A 84 -19.53 7.88 -11.46
N LYS A 85 -18.58 8.16 -12.36
CA LYS A 85 -18.88 8.82 -13.65
C LYS A 85 -19.82 7.98 -14.52
N ALA A 86 -19.60 6.67 -14.60
CA ALA A 86 -20.46 5.76 -15.36
C ALA A 86 -21.88 5.70 -14.77
N GLN A 87 -22.01 5.62 -13.44
CA GLN A 87 -23.30 5.66 -12.74
C GLN A 87 -24.06 6.96 -12.99
N ASN A 88 -23.38 8.12 -12.89
CA ASN A 88 -23.99 9.42 -13.18
C ASN A 88 -24.48 9.53 -14.63
N ASN A 89 -23.74 8.98 -15.59
CA ASN A 89 -24.14 8.94 -16.98
C ASN A 89 -25.39 8.07 -17.21
N VAL A 90 -25.46 6.90 -16.56
CA VAL A 90 -26.65 6.04 -16.58
C VAL A 90 -27.86 6.78 -16.01
N GLU A 91 -27.71 7.46 -14.88
CA GLU A 91 -28.79 8.20 -14.24
C GLU A 91 -29.28 9.37 -15.11
N LYS A 92 -28.35 10.11 -15.72
CA LYS A 92 -28.68 11.19 -16.65
C LYS A 92 -29.50 10.69 -17.84
N THR A 93 -29.07 9.60 -18.48
CA THR A 93 -29.82 9.00 -19.61
C THR A 93 -31.20 8.53 -19.17
N LYS A 94 -31.34 7.92 -17.98
CA LYS A 94 -32.66 7.53 -17.43
C LYS A 94 -33.58 8.73 -17.25
N LYS A 95 -33.07 9.85 -16.69
CA LYS A 95 -33.84 11.08 -16.52
C LYS A 95 -34.30 11.66 -17.86
N ASP A 96 -33.44 11.64 -18.88
CA ASP A 96 -33.77 12.15 -20.21
C ASP A 96 -34.84 11.29 -20.90
N ILE A 97 -34.77 9.96 -20.76
CA ILE A 97 -35.81 9.03 -21.22
C ILE A 97 -37.15 9.35 -20.54
N ALA A 98 -37.16 9.47 -19.21
CA ALA A 98 -38.38 9.74 -18.45
C ALA A 98 -39.04 11.07 -18.87
N LYS A 99 -38.25 12.13 -19.07
CA LYS A 99 -38.75 13.42 -19.57
C LYS A 99 -39.37 13.32 -20.96
N LYS A 100 -38.74 12.61 -21.89
CA LYS A 100 -39.30 12.41 -23.24
C LYS A 100 -40.56 11.54 -23.20
N GLN A 101 -40.62 10.52 -22.33
CA GLN A 101 -41.83 9.71 -22.16
C GLN A 101 -43.02 10.54 -21.64
N ASP A 102 -42.81 11.42 -20.67
CA ASP A 102 -43.84 12.35 -20.19
C ASP A 102 -44.33 13.30 -21.29
N GLN A 103 -43.41 13.84 -22.10
CA GLN A 103 -43.76 14.66 -23.27
C GLN A 103 -44.59 13.88 -24.31
N ASN A 104 -44.20 12.63 -24.61
CA ASN A 104 -44.96 11.78 -25.53
C ASN A 104 -46.36 11.46 -24.99
N GLN A 105 -46.49 11.23 -23.68
CA GLN A 105 -47.78 10.96 -23.06
C GLN A 105 -48.72 12.17 -23.20
N LYS A 106 -48.21 13.39 -22.97
CA LYS A 106 -48.97 14.64 -23.18
C LYS A 106 -49.40 14.79 -24.64
N LEU A 107 -48.48 14.58 -25.58
CA LEU A 107 -48.76 14.70 -27.01
C LEU A 107 -49.78 13.64 -27.48
N LYS A 108 -49.69 12.41 -26.96
CA LYS A 108 -50.64 11.33 -27.25
C LYS A 108 -52.04 11.66 -26.73
N ASN A 109 -52.16 12.28 -25.56
CA ASN A 109 -53.43 12.76 -25.05
C ASN A 109 -54.02 13.87 -25.95
N GLU A 110 -53.20 14.84 -26.38
CA GLU A 110 -53.65 15.88 -27.33
C GLU A 110 -54.20 15.29 -28.63
N ILE A 111 -53.50 14.31 -29.22
CA ILE A 111 -53.93 13.60 -30.44
C ILE A 111 -55.27 12.89 -30.20
N ASN A 112 -55.40 12.17 -29.07
CA ASN A 112 -56.60 11.39 -28.76
C ASN A 112 -57.84 12.27 -28.54
N THR A 113 -57.69 13.47 -27.99
CA THR A 113 -58.82 14.39 -27.76
C THR A 113 -59.39 15.01 -29.04
N ARG A 114 -58.73 14.87 -30.20
CA ARG A 114 -59.15 15.41 -31.52
C ARG A 114 -59.62 16.87 -31.51
N ALA A 115 -59.19 17.66 -30.52
CA ALA A 115 -59.60 19.06 -30.35
C ALA A 115 -58.88 20.04 -31.31
N VAL A 116 -58.25 19.51 -32.36
CA VAL A 116 -57.33 20.22 -33.25
C VAL A 116 -57.60 19.82 -34.71
N SER A 117 -57.24 20.71 -35.64
CA SER A 117 -57.41 20.47 -37.08
C SER A 117 -56.63 19.23 -37.54
N GLU A 118 -57.08 18.64 -38.64
CA GLU A 118 -56.51 17.41 -39.22
C GLU A 118 -55.03 17.57 -39.59
N GLU A 119 -54.63 18.74 -40.12
CA GLU A 119 -53.23 19.08 -40.39
C GLU A 119 -52.38 19.10 -39.10
N LYS A 120 -52.94 19.65 -38.00
CA LYS A 120 -52.24 19.71 -36.70
C LYS A 120 -52.17 18.33 -36.04
N LEU A 121 -53.17 17.46 -36.26
CA LEU A 121 -53.14 16.06 -35.84
C LEU A 121 -51.99 15.31 -36.53
N GLN A 122 -51.91 15.37 -37.85
CA GLN A 122 -50.83 14.72 -38.62
C GLN A 122 -49.45 15.19 -38.16
N LYS A 123 -49.28 16.51 -37.95
CA LYS A 123 -48.03 17.08 -37.42
C LYS A 123 -47.67 16.54 -36.03
N ASN A 124 -48.66 16.43 -35.14
CA ASN A 124 -48.46 15.89 -33.81
C ASN A 124 -48.12 14.38 -33.85
N GLU A 125 -48.72 13.60 -34.74
CA GLU A 125 -48.41 12.18 -34.93
C GLU A 125 -46.98 11.96 -35.44
N ILE A 126 -46.53 12.77 -36.40
CA ILE A 126 -45.14 12.74 -36.89
C ILE A 126 -44.17 13.04 -35.73
N LYS A 127 -44.43 14.12 -34.99
CA LYS A 127 -43.60 14.51 -33.84
C LYS A 127 -43.57 13.42 -32.76
N LEU A 128 -44.69 12.75 -32.49
CA LEU A 128 -44.76 11.64 -31.54
C LEU A 128 -43.83 10.51 -31.98
N LYS A 129 -43.89 10.09 -33.25
CA LYS A 129 -43.04 9.03 -33.80
C LYS A 129 -41.56 9.41 -33.78
N GLU A 130 -41.21 10.66 -34.09
CA GLU A 130 -39.83 11.17 -33.98
C GLU A 130 -39.32 11.06 -32.53
N GLN A 131 -40.14 11.46 -31.56
CA GLN A 131 -39.77 11.36 -30.14
C GLN A 131 -39.68 9.91 -29.66
N GLU A 132 -40.52 9.00 -30.16
CA GLU A 132 -40.41 7.56 -29.88
C GLU A 132 -39.09 6.98 -30.40
N ILE A 133 -38.68 7.35 -31.61
CA ILE A 133 -37.36 6.97 -32.17
C ILE A 133 -36.22 7.49 -31.29
N ASP A 134 -36.30 8.74 -30.83
CA ASP A 134 -35.30 9.30 -29.92
C ASP A 134 -35.22 8.54 -28.59
N ILE A 135 -36.37 8.15 -28.02
CA ILE A 135 -36.42 7.34 -26.80
C ILE A 135 -35.74 5.99 -27.04
N LEU A 136 -36.00 5.32 -28.17
CA LEU A 136 -35.36 4.04 -28.52
C LEU A 136 -33.83 4.18 -28.66
N LYS A 137 -33.36 5.27 -29.25
CA LYS A 137 -31.92 5.59 -29.31
C LYS A 137 -31.33 5.76 -27.91
N LEU A 138 -32.01 6.49 -27.03
CA LEU A 138 -31.58 6.67 -25.64
C LEU A 138 -31.61 5.37 -24.84
N GLN A 139 -32.60 4.50 -25.05
CA GLN A 139 -32.67 3.19 -24.41
C GLN A 139 -31.52 2.29 -24.86
N THR A 140 -31.20 2.26 -26.15
CA THR A 140 -30.03 1.56 -26.68
C THR A 140 -28.75 2.06 -26.01
N LYS A 141 -28.60 3.39 -25.90
CA LYS A 141 -27.47 4.00 -25.21
C LYS A 141 -27.41 3.63 -23.72
N LEU A 142 -28.55 3.60 -23.03
CA LEU A 142 -28.65 3.22 -21.63
C LEU A 142 -28.18 1.77 -21.42
N THR A 143 -28.63 0.84 -22.26
CA THR A 143 -28.21 -0.57 -22.22
C THR A 143 -26.70 -0.69 -22.40
N GLN A 144 -26.12 0.05 -23.34
CA GLN A 144 -24.67 0.06 -23.54
C GLN A 144 -23.92 0.62 -22.32
N GLN A 145 -24.41 1.72 -21.74
CA GLN A 145 -23.83 2.31 -20.53
C GLN A 145 -23.90 1.36 -19.33
N GLN A 146 -25.00 0.60 -19.18
CA GLN A 146 -25.14 -0.41 -18.13
C GLN A 146 -24.14 -1.55 -18.33
N LYS A 147 -24.01 -2.05 -19.56
CA LYS A 147 -23.02 -3.09 -19.90
C LYS A 147 -21.59 -2.64 -19.60
N ASP A 148 -21.26 -1.39 -19.89
CA ASP A 148 -19.92 -0.86 -19.63
C ASP A 148 -19.68 -0.61 -18.14
N LEU A 149 -20.70 -0.17 -17.39
CA LEU A 149 -20.65 -0.10 -15.92
C LEU A 149 -20.43 -1.50 -15.30
N ASP A 150 -21.16 -2.52 -15.77
CA ASP A 150 -21.02 -3.89 -15.27
C ASP A 150 -19.60 -4.43 -15.49
N LYS A 151 -19.00 -4.15 -16.65
CA LYS A 151 -17.60 -4.50 -16.90
C LYS A 151 -16.64 -3.81 -15.93
N LEU A 152 -16.85 -2.54 -15.60
CA LEU A 152 -16.02 -1.80 -14.63
C LEU A 152 -16.17 -2.36 -13.20
N LEU A 153 -17.36 -2.84 -12.84
CA LEU A 153 -17.62 -3.49 -11.55
C LEU A 153 -16.96 -4.87 -11.48
N GLN A 154 -16.94 -5.62 -12.59
CA GLN A 154 -16.35 -6.96 -12.66
C GLN A 154 -14.83 -6.97 -12.87
N SER A 155 -14.24 -5.95 -13.49
CA SER A 155 -12.78 -5.88 -13.72
C SER A 155 -12.06 -5.84 -12.38
N LYS A 156 -11.21 -6.80 -12.03
CA LYS A 156 -10.47 -6.78 -10.76
C LYS A 156 -9.47 -5.63 -10.70
#